data_AF-A0A2V7Z0K2-F1
#
_entry.id   AF-A0A2V7Z0K2-F1
#
_cell.length_a   1.000
_cell.length_b   1.000
_cell.length_c   1.000
_cell.angle_alpha   90.00
_cell.angle_beta   90.00
_cell.angle_gamma   90.00
#
_symmetry.space_group_name_H-M   'P 1'
#
loop_
_entity.id
_entity.type
_entity.pdbx_description
1 polymer ?
#
loop_
_entity_poly.entity_id
_entity_poly.type
_entity_poly.pdbx_seq_one_letter_code
_entity_poly.pdbx_strand_id
1 'polypeptide(L)'
;ATNMEKAVAGFQKAHGVQPTGTVDPATWKLLNSDTAPVLVRYTIRPEDVAGPFEKIPEDMMEKAKLPALSYSSALEEISERFHSSPKLLQRLNPGKSLDKAGEEIVVPTVRNVSQAPAKAAKVVVSKSGLTVTAVDANDKPIAQYPATMGSEHDPLPIGNWKVNGVSKNPPFHYNPNLFWDADAKDEKATIKPGPNNPVGVVWIDLSKSHYGIHGTPEPSTIGKTQSHGCIRLTNWDAKELSEMVGPGTPAILQE
;
A
#
# COMPACT_ATOMS: atom_id res chain seq x y z
N ALA A 1 1.72 -8.48 -16.59
CA ALA A 1 2.33 -7.15 -16.51
C ALA A 1 2.98 -6.94 -15.14
N THR A 2 4.20 -6.41 -15.11
CA THR A 2 4.89 -5.96 -13.89
C THR A 2 4.19 -4.74 -13.29
N ASN A 3 4.48 -4.41 -12.03
CA ASN A 3 3.94 -3.18 -11.42
C ASN A 3 4.47 -1.91 -12.10
N MET A 4 5.67 -1.94 -12.70
CA MET A 4 6.19 -0.83 -13.49
C MET A 4 5.34 -0.61 -14.75
N GLU A 5 5.02 -1.67 -15.50
CA GLU A 5 4.17 -1.57 -16.69
C GLU A 5 2.77 -1.03 -16.35
N LYS A 6 2.19 -1.47 -15.22
CA LYS A 6 0.91 -0.95 -14.72
C LYS A 6 0.99 0.54 -14.38
N ALA A 7 2.05 0.96 -13.67
CA ALA A 7 2.26 2.37 -13.33
C ALA A 7 2.42 3.24 -14.58
N VAL A 8 3.15 2.77 -15.59
CA VAL A 8 3.30 3.47 -16.88
C VAL A 8 1.95 3.58 -17.60
N ALA A 9 1.17 2.50 -17.68
CA ALA A 9 -0.16 2.52 -18.28
C ALA A 9 -1.11 3.48 -17.55
N GLY A 10 -1.05 3.52 -16.22
CA GLY A 10 -1.78 4.48 -15.39
C GLY A 10 -1.41 5.92 -15.67
N PHE A 11 -0.11 6.21 -15.70
CA PHE A 11 0.43 7.53 -16.04
C PHE A 11 -0.03 7.98 -17.42
N GLN A 12 0.07 7.09 -18.42
CA GLN A 12 -0.38 7.35 -19.79
C GLN A 12 -1.87 7.69 -19.84
N LYS A 13 -2.71 6.89 -19.18
CA LYS A 13 -4.16 7.14 -19.08
C LYS A 13 -4.47 8.48 -18.42
N ALA A 14 -3.78 8.83 -17.34
CA ALA A 14 -3.98 10.10 -16.63
C ALA A 14 -3.61 11.34 -17.48
N HIS A 15 -2.70 11.17 -18.45
CA HIS A 15 -2.25 12.20 -19.38
C HIS A 15 -2.94 12.13 -20.76
N GLY A 16 -3.96 11.29 -20.92
CA GLY A 16 -4.75 11.20 -22.16
C GLY A 16 -3.99 10.61 -23.35
N VAL A 17 -2.94 9.84 -23.11
CA VAL A 17 -2.22 9.09 -24.16
C VAL A 17 -2.55 7.59 -24.07
N GLN A 18 -2.25 6.84 -25.13
CA GLN A 18 -2.56 5.41 -25.19
C GLN A 18 -1.84 4.65 -24.05
N PRO A 19 -2.55 3.85 -23.24
CA PRO A 19 -1.96 3.12 -22.12
C PRO A 19 -1.27 1.84 -22.60
N THR A 20 -0.09 2.00 -23.22
CA THR A 20 0.72 0.89 -23.73
C THR A 20 1.45 0.12 -22.63
N GLY A 21 1.64 0.73 -21.45
CA GLY A 21 2.45 0.17 -20.36
C GLY A 21 3.95 0.14 -20.64
N THR A 22 4.39 0.71 -21.77
CA THR A 22 5.80 0.85 -22.14
C THR A 22 6.18 2.32 -22.17
N VAL A 23 7.41 2.65 -21.79
CA VAL A 23 7.90 4.04 -21.79
C VAL A 23 8.30 4.42 -23.22
N ASP A 24 7.30 4.66 -24.05
CA ASP A 24 7.43 5.08 -25.45
C ASP A 24 7.82 6.56 -25.58
N PRO A 25 8.14 7.07 -26.79
CA PRO A 25 8.56 8.47 -26.96
C PRO A 25 7.54 9.51 -26.49
N ALA A 26 6.23 9.21 -26.59
CA ALA A 26 5.18 10.10 -26.10
C ALA A 26 5.19 10.17 -24.57
N THR A 27 5.38 9.03 -23.92
CA THR A 27 5.52 8.90 -22.47
C THR A 27 6.78 9.59 -21.97
N TRP A 28 7.92 9.41 -22.64
CA TRP A 28 9.16 10.13 -22.32
C TRP A 28 8.99 11.65 -22.39
N LYS A 29 8.31 12.16 -23.41
CA LYS A 29 8.04 13.60 -23.54
C LYS A 29 7.25 14.14 -22.33
N LEU A 30 6.27 13.38 -21.85
CA LEU A 30 5.48 13.74 -20.66
C LEU A 30 6.31 13.65 -19.38
N LEU A 31 7.05 12.56 -19.17
CA LEU A 31 7.90 12.38 -17.99
C LEU A 31 8.96 13.47 -17.88
N ASN A 32 9.59 13.86 -18.99
CA ASN A 32 10.61 14.91 -19.03
C ASN A 32 10.06 16.33 -18.80
N SER A 33 8.74 16.50 -18.68
CA SER A 33 8.15 17.77 -18.24
C SER A 33 8.26 17.98 -16.72
N ASP A 34 8.43 16.89 -15.96
CA ASP A 34 8.72 16.95 -14.53
C ASP A 34 10.24 17.03 -14.32
N THR A 35 10.70 18.14 -13.77
CA THR A 35 12.12 18.38 -13.48
C THR A 35 12.50 18.09 -12.03
N ALA A 36 11.56 17.55 -11.24
CA ALA A 36 11.85 17.18 -9.86
C ALA A 36 12.91 16.07 -9.82
N PRO A 37 13.84 16.11 -8.85
CA PRO A 37 14.82 15.05 -8.71
C PRO A 37 14.12 13.73 -8.36
N VAL A 38 14.50 12.64 -9.02
CA VAL A 38 13.95 11.29 -8.72
C VAL A 38 14.54 10.72 -7.42
N LEU A 39 15.75 11.16 -7.06
CA LEU A 39 16.45 10.79 -5.84
C LEU A 39 16.90 12.07 -5.12
N VAL A 40 16.79 12.09 -3.79
CA VAL A 40 17.23 13.19 -2.94
C VAL A 40 18.14 12.71 -1.83
N ARG A 41 18.94 13.63 -1.27
CA ARG A 41 19.71 13.38 -0.06
C ARG A 41 18.82 13.55 1.17
N TYR A 42 18.96 12.65 2.13
CA TYR A 42 18.29 12.67 3.40
C TYR A 42 19.30 12.40 4.51
N THR A 43 19.30 13.24 5.55
CA THR A 43 20.05 12.98 6.77
C THR A 43 19.17 12.20 7.73
N ILE A 44 19.59 10.99 8.08
CA ILE A 44 18.87 10.15 9.06
C ILE A 44 18.76 10.93 10.36
N ARG A 45 17.54 11.07 10.87
CA ARG A 45 17.29 11.86 12.08
C ARG A 45 17.30 10.98 13.33
N PRO A 46 17.52 11.54 14.52
CA PRO A 46 17.42 10.78 15.76
C PRO A 46 16.11 10.01 15.90
N GLU A 47 14.98 10.60 15.46
CA GLU A 47 13.67 9.94 15.51
C GLU A 47 13.56 8.70 14.60
N ASP A 48 14.26 8.65 13.47
CA ASP A 48 14.20 7.51 12.53
C ASP A 48 14.90 6.25 13.08
N VAL A 49 15.70 6.40 14.13
CA VAL A 49 16.48 5.31 14.74
C VAL A 49 16.12 5.10 16.21
N ALA A 50 15.14 5.84 16.72
CA ALA A 50 14.74 5.78 18.13
C ALA A 50 13.95 4.51 18.48
N GLY A 51 13.22 3.95 17.51
CA GLY A 51 12.31 2.82 17.73
C GLY A 51 11.03 3.23 18.49
N PRO A 52 10.31 2.26 19.09
CA PRO A 52 10.72 0.89 19.33
C PRO A 52 10.80 0.06 18.04
N PHE A 53 11.86 -0.76 17.94
CA PHE A 53 12.01 -1.78 16.91
C PHE A 53 11.85 -3.16 17.53
N GLU A 54 10.79 -3.87 17.16
CA GLU A 54 10.47 -5.18 17.73
C GLU A 54 10.43 -6.24 16.65
N LYS A 55 10.95 -7.42 16.94
CA LYS A 55 10.83 -8.56 16.04
C LYS A 55 9.37 -8.97 15.97
N ILE A 56 8.79 -8.93 14.79
CA ILE A 56 7.41 -9.38 14.55
C ILE A 56 7.44 -10.89 14.29
N PRO A 57 6.80 -11.72 15.15
CA PRO A 57 6.69 -13.15 14.90
C PRO A 57 5.76 -13.40 13.71
N GLU A 58 5.84 -14.58 13.07
CA GLU A 58 4.94 -14.95 11.97
C GLU A 58 3.57 -15.39 12.49
N ASP A 59 3.57 -16.18 13.58
CA ASP A 59 2.39 -16.75 14.24
C ASP A 59 1.43 -15.68 14.77
N MET A 60 0.13 -15.83 14.47
CA MET A 60 -0.90 -14.85 14.84
C MET A 60 -1.12 -14.77 16.36
N MET A 61 -0.99 -15.87 17.08
CA MET A 61 -1.17 -15.91 18.53
C MET A 61 -0.01 -15.21 19.24
N GLU A 62 1.21 -15.37 18.74
CA GLU A 62 2.38 -14.63 19.23
C GLU A 62 2.28 -13.13 18.88
N LYS A 63 1.84 -12.77 17.66
CA LYS A 63 1.58 -11.36 17.29
C LYS A 63 0.59 -10.69 18.24
N ALA A 64 -0.44 -11.41 18.68
CA ALA A 64 -1.48 -10.87 19.56
C ALA A 64 -0.97 -10.53 20.98
N LYS A 65 0.19 -11.08 21.39
CA LYS A 65 0.82 -10.78 22.69
C LYS A 65 1.67 -9.50 22.65
N LEU A 66 2.04 -9.01 21.47
CA LEU A 66 2.84 -7.79 21.33
C LEU A 66 2.04 -6.55 21.74
N PRO A 67 2.70 -5.54 22.35
CA PRO A 67 2.04 -4.29 22.73
C PRO A 67 1.63 -3.45 21.51
N ALA A 68 2.38 -3.55 20.41
CA ALA A 68 2.11 -2.94 19.11
C ALA A 68 2.82 -3.73 18.01
N LEU A 69 2.36 -3.57 16.76
CA LEU A 69 2.99 -4.18 15.59
C LEU A 69 3.89 -3.14 14.90
N SER A 70 4.87 -2.63 15.65
CA SER A 70 5.81 -1.59 15.22
C SER A 70 6.72 -2.06 14.08
N TYR A 71 7.53 -1.15 13.51
CA TYR A 71 8.61 -1.56 12.61
C TYR A 71 9.60 -2.48 13.33
N SER A 72 10.25 -3.37 12.59
CA SER A 72 11.26 -4.29 13.10
C SER A 72 12.68 -3.71 13.06
N SER A 73 12.89 -2.61 12.32
CA SER A 73 14.18 -1.91 12.24
C SER A 73 14.02 -0.49 11.70
N ALA A 74 15.02 0.37 11.96
CA ALA A 74 15.14 1.69 11.33
C ALA A 74 15.17 1.60 9.80
N LEU A 75 15.83 0.58 9.27
CA LEU A 75 15.89 0.32 7.82
C LEU A 75 14.49 0.14 7.25
N GLU A 76 13.63 -0.64 7.90
CA GLU A 76 12.24 -0.84 7.48
C GLU A 76 11.45 0.46 7.54
N GLU A 77 11.51 1.18 8.66
CA GLU A 77 10.80 2.45 8.85
C GLU A 77 11.18 3.49 7.79
N ILE A 78 12.49 3.70 7.56
CA ILE A 78 12.99 4.65 6.57
C ILE A 78 12.59 4.19 5.15
N SER A 79 12.65 2.88 4.88
CA SER A 79 12.24 2.36 3.58
C SER A 79 10.76 2.62 3.31
N GLU A 80 9.89 2.40 4.30
CA GLU A 80 8.46 2.68 4.24
C GLU A 80 8.20 4.18 4.03
N ARG A 81 8.89 5.05 4.78
CA ARG A 81 8.80 6.51 4.67
C ARG A 81 9.08 6.99 3.24
N PHE A 82 10.05 6.38 2.57
CA PHE A 82 10.43 6.72 1.20
C PHE A 82 9.85 5.77 0.14
N HIS A 83 8.76 5.07 0.49
CA HIS A 83 7.96 4.23 -0.41
C HIS A 83 8.82 3.21 -1.19
N SER A 84 9.74 2.56 -0.48
CA SER A 84 10.76 1.72 -1.06
C SER A 84 10.93 0.43 -0.26
N SER A 85 11.53 -0.58 -0.87
CA SER A 85 11.93 -1.78 -0.13
C SER A 85 13.27 -1.55 0.59
N PRO A 86 13.49 -2.19 1.76
CA PRO A 86 14.80 -2.25 2.42
C PRO A 86 15.97 -2.57 1.48
N LYS A 87 15.75 -3.54 0.58
CA LYS A 87 16.75 -3.95 -0.42
C LYS A 87 17.09 -2.85 -1.42
N LEU A 88 16.11 -2.03 -1.82
CA LEU A 88 16.36 -0.89 -2.72
C LEU A 88 17.14 0.19 -1.97
N LEU A 89 16.73 0.51 -0.75
CA LEU A 89 17.39 1.55 0.04
C LEU A 89 18.86 1.21 0.34
N GLN A 90 19.16 -0.05 0.63
CA GLN A 90 20.53 -0.56 0.75
C GLN A 90 21.32 -0.42 -0.55
N ARG A 91 20.73 -0.75 -1.70
CA ARG A 91 21.40 -0.64 -3.01
C ARG A 91 21.72 0.79 -3.40
N LEU A 92 20.87 1.74 -3.02
CA LEU A 92 21.10 3.17 -3.26
C LEU A 92 22.24 3.72 -2.39
N ASN A 93 22.57 3.05 -1.28
CA ASN A 93 23.47 3.54 -0.23
C ASN A 93 24.58 2.53 0.12
N PRO A 94 25.41 2.13 -0.86
CA PRO A 94 26.48 1.16 -0.60
C PRO A 94 27.47 1.70 0.45
N GLY A 95 27.73 0.89 1.49
CA GLY A 95 28.68 1.22 2.56
C GLY A 95 28.17 2.22 3.60
N LYS A 96 26.89 2.61 3.55
CA LYS A 96 26.28 3.53 4.54
C LYS A 96 25.62 2.77 5.69
N SER A 97 25.64 3.35 6.89
CA SER A 97 24.88 2.87 8.05
C SER A 97 23.46 3.42 8.03
N LEU A 98 22.48 2.57 7.73
CA LEU A 98 21.06 2.96 7.57
C LEU A 98 20.27 3.00 8.89
N ASP A 99 20.95 2.84 10.01
CA ASP A 99 20.44 2.80 11.38
C ASP A 99 21.14 3.83 12.28
N LYS A 100 21.84 4.79 11.68
CA LYS A 100 22.65 5.78 12.40
C LYS A 100 22.19 7.20 12.11
N ALA A 101 21.71 7.89 13.15
CA ALA A 101 21.41 9.31 13.06
C ALA A 101 22.63 10.14 12.61
N GLY A 102 22.38 11.14 11.76
CA GLY A 102 23.40 11.99 11.14
C GLY A 102 24.02 11.42 9.86
N GLU A 103 23.82 10.14 9.54
CA GLU A 103 24.27 9.59 8.25
C GLU A 103 23.47 10.22 7.10
N GLU A 104 24.17 10.66 6.05
CA GLU A 104 23.54 11.16 4.84
C GLU A 104 23.39 10.03 3.82
N ILE A 105 22.15 9.81 3.38
CA ILE A 105 21.74 8.75 2.48
C ILE A 105 20.98 9.32 1.27
N VAL A 106 20.94 8.56 0.19
CA VAL A 106 20.15 8.83 -1.01
C VAL A 106 18.86 8.01 -0.94
N VAL A 107 17.72 8.68 -1.09
CA VAL A 107 16.39 8.07 -1.00
C VAL A 107 15.56 8.42 -2.24
N PRO A 108 14.58 7.59 -2.62
CA PRO A 108 13.58 7.98 -3.60
C PRO A 108 12.85 9.24 -3.18
N THR A 109 12.62 10.13 -4.13
CA THR A 109 11.74 11.27 -3.91
C THR A 109 10.31 10.77 -3.82
N VAL A 110 9.72 10.87 -2.64
CA VAL A 110 8.28 10.75 -2.46
C VAL A 110 7.65 12.12 -2.66
N ARG A 111 6.48 12.18 -3.31
CA ARG A 111 5.77 13.45 -3.51
C ARG A 111 5.49 14.08 -2.15
N ASN A 112 5.99 15.30 -1.94
CA ASN A 112 5.58 16.14 -0.83
C ASN A 112 4.12 16.58 -1.06
N VAL A 113 3.17 15.81 -0.53
CA VAL A 113 1.76 16.19 -0.41
C VAL A 113 1.61 17.30 0.63
N SER A 114 2.08 18.50 0.28
CA SER A 114 1.73 19.74 0.99
C SER A 114 0.24 20.08 0.83
N GLN A 115 -0.44 19.41 -0.11
CA GLN A 115 -1.89 19.45 -0.30
C GLN A 115 -2.44 18.03 -0.18
N ALA A 116 -3.51 17.89 0.60
CA ALA A 116 -4.29 16.65 0.65
C ALA A 116 -4.77 16.30 -0.77
N PRO A 117 -4.81 15.00 -1.12
CA PRO A 117 -5.26 14.61 -2.44
C PRO A 117 -6.72 15.03 -2.67
N ALA A 118 -7.08 15.23 -3.95
CA ALA A 118 -8.46 15.51 -4.32
C ALA A 118 -9.38 14.35 -3.89
N LYS A 119 -10.62 14.68 -3.48
CA LYS A 119 -11.61 13.65 -3.15
C LYS A 119 -11.99 12.87 -4.39
N ALA A 120 -12.03 11.54 -4.25
CA ALA A 120 -12.45 10.64 -5.31
C ALA A 120 -13.97 10.67 -5.45
N ALA A 121 -14.46 10.73 -6.69
CA ALA A 121 -15.88 10.51 -6.97
C ALA A 121 -16.24 9.04 -6.83
N LYS A 122 -15.32 8.13 -7.15
CA LYS A 122 -15.40 6.68 -6.88
C LYS A 122 -14.01 6.04 -6.89
N VAL A 123 -13.96 4.82 -6.38
CA VAL A 123 -12.81 3.91 -6.50
C VAL A 123 -13.15 2.81 -7.50
N VAL A 124 -12.22 2.49 -8.39
CA VAL A 124 -12.32 1.36 -9.32
C VAL A 124 -11.22 0.36 -9.00
N VAL A 125 -11.62 -0.87 -8.69
CA VAL A 125 -10.72 -2.00 -8.47
C VAL A 125 -10.80 -2.91 -9.69
N SER A 126 -9.69 -3.07 -10.42
CA SER A 126 -9.63 -3.98 -11.56
C SER A 126 -8.84 -5.23 -11.19
N LYS A 127 -9.50 -6.39 -11.28
CA LYS A 127 -8.93 -7.69 -10.95
C LYS A 127 -7.79 -8.08 -11.89
N SER A 128 -8.02 -8.05 -13.20
CA SER A 128 -7.03 -8.33 -14.25
C SER A 128 -5.93 -7.28 -14.30
N GLY A 129 -6.28 -6.02 -14.06
CA GLY A 129 -5.32 -4.93 -13.95
C GLY A 129 -4.44 -5.02 -12.69
N LEU A 130 -4.90 -5.71 -11.65
CA LEU A 130 -4.28 -5.73 -10.31
C LEU A 130 -4.02 -4.30 -9.81
N THR A 131 -5.05 -3.45 -9.91
CA THR A 131 -4.97 -2.04 -9.50
C THR A 131 -6.20 -1.57 -8.74
N VAL A 132 -5.97 -0.59 -7.88
CA VAL A 132 -7.01 0.27 -7.28
C VAL A 132 -6.81 1.68 -7.83
N THR A 133 -7.84 2.27 -8.41
CA THR A 133 -7.79 3.59 -9.04
C THR A 133 -8.83 4.51 -8.40
N ALA A 134 -8.40 5.63 -7.84
CA ALA A 134 -9.29 6.72 -7.48
C ALA A 134 -9.54 7.58 -8.73
N VAL A 135 -10.81 7.88 -9.03
CA VAL A 135 -11.19 8.71 -10.18
C VAL A 135 -12.02 9.92 -9.76
N ASP A 136 -11.97 10.98 -10.56
CA ASP A 136 -12.82 12.16 -10.40
C ASP A 136 -14.23 11.94 -10.99
N ALA A 137 -15.08 12.99 -10.97
CA ALA A 137 -16.44 12.94 -11.46
C ALA A 137 -16.56 12.70 -12.98
N ASN A 138 -15.46 12.86 -13.73
CA ASN A 138 -15.38 12.64 -15.17
C ASN A 138 -14.66 11.33 -15.52
N ASP A 139 -14.53 10.40 -14.56
CA ASP A 139 -13.82 9.13 -14.71
C ASP A 139 -12.31 9.27 -15.00
N LYS A 140 -11.73 10.44 -14.78
CA LYS A 140 -10.29 10.64 -14.93
C LYS A 140 -9.57 10.10 -13.71
N PRO A 141 -8.53 9.24 -13.88
CA PRO A 141 -7.68 8.82 -12.76
C PRO A 141 -7.02 10.01 -12.08
N ILE A 142 -7.19 10.11 -10.76
CA ILE A 142 -6.48 11.06 -9.90
C ILE A 142 -5.35 10.37 -9.12
N ALA A 143 -5.48 9.06 -8.88
CA ALA A 143 -4.42 8.20 -8.38
C ALA A 143 -4.66 6.74 -8.80
N GLN A 144 -3.58 5.97 -8.96
CA GLN A 144 -3.65 4.54 -9.25
C GLN A 144 -2.55 3.80 -8.50
N TYR A 145 -2.93 2.69 -7.89
CA TYR A 145 -2.10 1.89 -7.02
C TYR A 145 -2.06 0.44 -7.53
N PRO A 146 -0.87 -0.17 -7.64
CA PRO A 146 -0.77 -1.62 -7.72
C PRO A 146 -1.42 -2.28 -6.51
N ALA A 147 -2.08 -3.41 -6.71
CA ALA A 147 -2.83 -4.08 -5.66
C ALA A 147 -2.73 -5.61 -5.78
N THR A 148 -2.86 -6.29 -4.63
CA THR A 148 -3.08 -7.73 -4.57
C THR A 148 -4.58 -8.00 -4.41
N MET A 149 -5.07 -8.98 -5.16
CA MET A 149 -6.48 -9.38 -5.20
C MET A 149 -6.70 -10.74 -4.55
N GLY A 150 -7.96 -11.05 -4.27
CA GLY A 150 -8.41 -12.36 -3.79
C GLY A 150 -7.95 -13.53 -4.66
N SER A 151 -7.72 -14.67 -4.02
CA SER A 151 -7.35 -15.94 -4.63
C SER A 151 -8.51 -16.60 -5.39
N GLU A 152 -8.27 -17.77 -5.99
CA GLU A 152 -9.36 -18.60 -6.52
C GLU A 152 -10.28 -19.13 -5.43
N HIS A 153 -9.74 -19.39 -4.23
CA HIS A 153 -10.50 -19.85 -3.07
C HIS A 153 -11.38 -18.73 -2.50
N ASP A 154 -10.83 -17.51 -2.45
CA ASP A 154 -11.49 -16.33 -1.92
C ASP A 154 -11.52 -15.23 -3.00
N PRO A 155 -12.39 -15.36 -4.01
CA PRO A 155 -12.37 -14.50 -5.17
C PRO A 155 -12.81 -13.08 -4.85
N LEU A 156 -12.23 -12.11 -5.57
CA LEU A 156 -12.66 -10.72 -5.53
C LEU A 156 -14.16 -10.62 -5.89
N PRO A 157 -15.02 -10.05 -5.02
CA PRO A 157 -16.46 -9.98 -5.26
C PRO A 157 -16.77 -8.85 -6.24
N ILE A 158 -16.72 -9.17 -7.54
CA ILE A 158 -17.07 -8.23 -8.63
C ILE A 158 -18.47 -7.66 -8.42
N GLY A 159 -18.60 -6.35 -8.54
CA GLY A 159 -19.86 -5.64 -8.34
C GLY A 159 -19.70 -4.18 -7.91
N ASN A 160 -20.85 -3.56 -7.65
CA ASN A 160 -20.93 -2.19 -7.18
C ASN A 160 -21.11 -2.17 -5.66
N TRP A 161 -20.09 -1.67 -4.97
CA TRP A 161 -20.06 -1.54 -3.53
C TRP A 161 -19.92 -0.06 -3.13
N LYS A 162 -19.89 0.18 -1.83
CA LYS A 162 -19.62 1.51 -1.26
C LYS A 162 -18.64 1.38 -0.11
N VAL A 163 -17.88 2.43 0.14
CA VAL A 163 -17.10 2.57 1.36
C VAL A 163 -18.07 2.82 2.53
N ASN A 164 -18.00 2.01 3.57
CA ASN A 164 -18.76 2.23 4.81
C ASN A 164 -18.02 3.18 5.75
N GLY A 165 -16.69 3.11 5.77
CA GLY A 165 -15.85 3.91 6.65
C GLY A 165 -14.37 3.65 6.44
N VAL A 166 -13.55 4.50 7.07
CA VAL A 166 -12.09 4.42 7.06
C VAL A 166 -11.61 4.34 8.50
N SER A 167 -10.84 3.31 8.81
CA SER A 167 -10.17 3.14 10.10
C SER A 167 -8.67 3.32 9.92
N LYS A 168 -8.07 4.25 10.66
CA LYS A 168 -6.63 4.52 10.68
C LYS A 168 -6.01 3.80 11.87
N ASN A 169 -4.90 3.10 11.62
CA ASN A 169 -4.23 2.21 12.56
C ASN A 169 -5.22 1.26 13.26
N PRO A 170 -5.99 0.46 12.50
CA PRO A 170 -6.97 -0.45 13.09
C PRO A 170 -6.27 -1.59 13.85
N PRO A 171 -6.88 -2.10 14.94
CA PRO A 171 -6.57 -3.46 15.38
C PRO A 171 -7.05 -4.47 14.32
N PHE A 172 -6.45 -5.65 14.28
CA PHE A 172 -6.94 -6.75 13.45
C PHE A 172 -7.60 -7.81 14.32
N HIS A 173 -8.91 -8.02 14.13
CA HIS A 173 -9.67 -9.06 14.80
C HIS A 173 -9.60 -10.34 13.99
N TYR A 174 -8.53 -11.11 14.23
CA TYR A 174 -8.32 -12.40 13.58
C TYR A 174 -9.38 -13.41 14.02
N ASN A 175 -9.96 -14.09 13.04
CA ASN A 175 -10.88 -15.19 13.25
C ASN A 175 -10.45 -16.33 12.33
N PRO A 176 -9.83 -17.41 12.85
CA PRO A 176 -9.28 -18.50 12.04
C PRO A 176 -10.33 -19.17 11.15
N ASN A 177 -11.61 -19.16 11.56
CA ASN A 177 -12.71 -19.70 10.76
C ASN A 177 -12.94 -18.99 9.41
N LEU A 178 -12.33 -17.82 9.19
CA LEU A 178 -12.39 -17.08 7.92
C LEU A 178 -11.21 -17.39 6.99
N PHE A 179 -10.25 -18.21 7.42
CA PHE A 179 -9.02 -18.53 6.69
C PHE A 179 -8.92 -20.05 6.52
N TRP A 180 -8.97 -20.51 5.27
CA TRP A 180 -8.94 -21.94 4.96
C TRP A 180 -7.59 -22.62 5.26
N ASP A 181 -6.53 -21.82 5.37
CA ASP A 181 -5.15 -22.20 5.67
C ASP A 181 -4.71 -21.85 7.11
N ALA A 182 -5.64 -21.45 7.98
CA ALA A 182 -5.34 -21.22 9.40
C ALA A 182 -4.85 -22.51 10.08
N ASP A 183 -3.94 -22.37 11.04
CA ASP A 183 -3.53 -23.48 11.89
C ASP A 183 -4.73 -23.97 12.73
N ALA A 184 -4.93 -25.27 12.82
CA ALA A 184 -6.05 -25.86 13.57
C ALA A 184 -6.03 -25.51 15.06
N LYS A 185 -4.87 -25.12 15.61
CA LYS A 185 -4.70 -24.69 17.00
C LYS A 185 -5.04 -23.20 17.22
N ASP A 186 -5.21 -22.43 16.14
CA ASP A 186 -5.45 -21.00 16.24
C ASP A 186 -6.80 -20.70 16.86
N GLU A 187 -6.85 -19.64 17.67
CA GLU A 187 -8.07 -19.12 18.25
C GLU A 187 -8.33 -17.68 17.77
N LYS A 188 -9.51 -17.15 18.08
CA LYS A 188 -9.79 -15.73 17.81
C LYS A 188 -8.84 -14.86 18.62
N ALA A 189 -8.20 -13.90 17.95
CA ALA A 189 -7.23 -13.01 18.58
C ALA A 189 -7.42 -11.57 18.10
N THR A 190 -7.02 -10.61 18.95
CA THR A 190 -6.95 -9.21 18.56
C THR A 190 -5.49 -8.80 18.46
N ILE A 191 -5.02 -8.62 17.23
CA ILE A 191 -3.69 -8.13 16.93
C ILE A 191 -3.70 -6.61 17.05
N LYS A 192 -2.74 -6.06 17.81
CA LYS A 192 -2.66 -4.62 18.07
C LYS A 192 -2.32 -3.81 16.81
N PRO A 193 -2.63 -2.51 16.77
CA PRO A 193 -2.26 -1.66 15.64
C PRO A 193 -0.75 -1.56 15.40
N GLY A 194 -0.38 -1.16 14.19
CA GLY A 194 0.99 -0.83 13.80
C GLY A 194 1.25 -1.09 12.31
N PRO A 195 2.37 -0.59 11.76
CA PRO A 195 2.72 -0.79 10.34
C PRO A 195 2.85 -2.28 9.97
N ASN A 196 3.23 -3.13 10.92
CA ASN A 196 3.36 -4.56 10.73
C ASN A 196 2.08 -5.36 11.05
N ASN A 197 0.96 -4.69 11.28
CA ASN A 197 -0.33 -5.34 11.46
C ASN A 197 -0.76 -6.03 10.14
N PRO A 198 -1.39 -7.22 10.15
CA PRO A 198 -1.84 -7.91 8.93
C PRO A 198 -2.74 -7.09 7.98
N VAL A 199 -3.46 -6.08 8.49
CA VAL A 199 -4.24 -5.14 7.66
C VAL A 199 -3.57 -3.77 7.49
N GLY A 200 -2.33 -3.64 7.95
CA GLY A 200 -1.51 -2.44 7.82
C GLY A 200 -2.04 -1.25 8.63
N VAL A 201 -1.70 -0.05 8.16
CA VAL A 201 -2.02 1.22 8.84
C VAL A 201 -3.40 1.78 8.51
N VAL A 202 -4.12 1.19 7.57
CA VAL A 202 -5.44 1.66 7.12
C VAL A 202 -6.31 0.48 6.73
N TRP A 203 -7.58 0.52 7.16
CA TRP A 203 -8.67 -0.29 6.65
C TRP A 203 -9.77 0.60 6.07
N ILE A 204 -10.10 0.40 4.79
CA ILE A 204 -11.24 1.02 4.10
C ILE A 204 -12.31 -0.04 3.96
N ASP A 205 -13.36 0.07 4.78
CA ASP A 205 -14.42 -0.92 4.87
C ASP A 205 -15.36 -0.83 3.66
N LEU A 206 -15.68 -1.96 3.04
CA LEU A 206 -16.63 -2.04 1.94
C LEU A 206 -17.99 -2.53 2.42
N SER A 207 -19.06 -2.15 1.73
CA SER A 207 -20.43 -2.61 1.98
C SER A 207 -20.65 -4.11 1.73
N LYS A 208 -19.59 -4.85 1.42
CA LYS A 208 -19.54 -6.31 1.34
C LYS A 208 -18.92 -6.85 2.63
N SER A 209 -19.69 -7.61 3.40
CA SER A 209 -19.25 -8.16 4.69
C SER A 209 -17.90 -8.87 4.61
N HIS A 210 -16.98 -8.52 5.49
CA HIS A 210 -15.60 -9.03 5.63
C HIS A 210 -14.61 -8.58 4.54
N TYR A 211 -14.99 -7.70 3.63
CA TYR A 211 -14.10 -7.20 2.58
C TYR A 211 -13.72 -5.74 2.83
N GLY A 212 -12.45 -5.44 2.57
CA GLY A 212 -11.90 -4.10 2.67
C GLY A 212 -10.74 -3.88 1.70
N ILE A 213 -10.42 -2.61 1.48
CA ILE A 213 -9.14 -2.18 0.89
C ILE A 213 -8.23 -1.77 2.03
N HIS A 214 -7.05 -2.37 2.15
CA HIS A 214 -6.21 -2.16 3.33
C HIS A 214 -4.71 -2.19 3.01
N GLY A 215 -3.90 -1.72 3.96
CA GLY A 215 -2.44 -1.75 3.88
C GLY A 215 -1.87 -3.15 4.06
N THR A 216 -0.55 -3.31 4.09
CA THR A 216 0.08 -4.61 4.31
C THR A 216 1.44 -4.43 4.98
N PRO A 217 1.86 -5.36 5.85
CA PRO A 217 3.24 -5.40 6.36
C PRO A 217 4.24 -5.82 5.27
N GLU A 218 3.76 -6.36 4.14
CA GLU A 218 4.59 -6.94 3.09
C GLU A 218 4.45 -6.19 1.75
N PRO A 219 4.93 -4.94 1.62
CA PRO A 219 4.76 -4.16 0.40
C PRO A 219 5.40 -4.83 -0.84
N SER A 220 6.40 -5.68 -0.63
CA SER A 220 7.10 -6.38 -1.71
C SER A 220 6.25 -7.45 -2.44
N THR A 221 5.14 -7.90 -1.84
CA THR A 221 4.25 -8.94 -2.39
C THR A 221 3.08 -8.37 -3.20
N ILE A 222 2.89 -7.04 -3.18
CA ILE A 222 1.81 -6.35 -3.89
C ILE A 222 1.83 -6.66 -5.39
N GLY A 223 0.71 -7.18 -5.89
CA GLY A 223 0.52 -7.56 -7.29
C GLY A 223 1.31 -8.80 -7.74
N LYS A 224 1.85 -9.58 -6.79
CA LYS A 224 2.66 -10.80 -7.05
C LYS A 224 2.14 -12.05 -6.34
N THR A 225 1.26 -11.88 -5.36
CA THR A 225 0.63 -12.96 -4.59
C THR A 225 -0.89 -12.85 -4.66
N GLN A 226 -1.60 -13.74 -3.97
CA GLN A 226 -3.04 -13.71 -3.80
C GLN A 226 -3.40 -13.49 -2.32
N SER A 227 -4.61 -13.01 -2.04
CA SER A 227 -5.13 -12.79 -0.68
C SER A 227 -6.34 -13.69 -0.38
N HIS A 228 -6.77 -13.70 0.88
CA HIS A 228 -8.02 -14.28 1.35
C HIS A 228 -9.24 -13.37 1.06
N GLY A 229 -9.33 -12.86 -0.16
CA GLY A 229 -10.45 -12.04 -0.66
C GLY A 229 -10.30 -10.52 -0.51
N CYS A 230 -9.52 -10.03 0.45
CA CYS A 230 -9.32 -8.59 0.64
C CYS A 230 -8.40 -7.95 -0.42
N ILE A 231 -8.54 -6.64 -0.64
CA ILE A 231 -7.68 -5.90 -1.57
C ILE A 231 -6.52 -5.28 -0.79
N ARG A 232 -5.29 -5.75 -1.06
CA ARG A 232 -4.10 -5.25 -0.36
C ARG A 232 -3.38 -4.21 -1.19
N LEU A 233 -3.00 -3.12 -0.53
CA LEU A 233 -2.12 -2.07 -1.01
C LEU A 233 -0.90 -2.01 -0.08
N THR A 234 0.16 -1.33 -0.52
CA THR A 234 1.21 -0.89 0.42
C THR A 234 0.58 0.05 1.47
N ASN A 235 1.17 0.17 2.65
CA ASN A 235 0.61 1.06 3.68
C ASN A 235 0.55 2.52 3.21
N TRP A 236 1.56 2.99 2.47
CA TRP A 236 1.60 4.36 1.97
C TRP A 236 0.50 4.62 0.93
N ASP A 237 0.24 3.68 0.03
CA ASP A 237 -0.83 3.78 -0.96
C ASP A 237 -2.21 3.70 -0.29
N ALA A 238 -2.39 2.79 0.67
CA ALA A 238 -3.61 2.69 1.46
C ALA A 238 -3.88 3.99 2.24
N LYS A 239 -2.84 4.58 2.84
CA LYS A 239 -2.93 5.86 3.54
C LYS A 239 -3.35 6.98 2.61
N GLU A 240 -2.73 7.11 1.44
CA GLU A 240 -3.10 8.14 0.46
C GLU A 240 -4.55 7.97 -0.01
N LEU A 241 -4.96 6.74 -0.39
CA LEU A 241 -6.33 6.45 -0.80
C LEU A 241 -7.35 6.79 0.31
N SER A 242 -7.01 6.53 1.57
CA SER A 242 -7.84 6.84 2.74
C SER A 242 -8.17 8.33 2.86
N GLU A 243 -7.31 9.19 2.33
CA GLU A 243 -7.48 10.64 2.33
C GLU A 243 -8.40 11.11 1.17
N MET A 244 -8.60 10.26 0.15
CA MET A 244 -9.47 10.55 -1.00
C MET A 244 -10.91 10.07 -0.84
N VAL A 245 -11.16 9.08 0.01
CA VAL A 245 -12.47 8.41 0.16
C VAL A 245 -13.13 8.69 1.50
N GLY A 246 -14.43 8.37 1.62
CA GLY A 246 -15.18 8.41 2.86
C GLY A 246 -16.47 7.59 2.78
N PRO A 247 -17.28 7.55 3.85
CA PRO A 247 -18.56 6.86 3.85
C PRO A 247 -19.42 7.27 2.64
N GLY A 248 -19.94 6.28 1.91
CA GLY A 248 -20.76 6.49 0.72
C GLY A 248 -19.99 6.61 -0.60
N THR A 249 -18.66 6.77 -0.59
CA THR A 249 -17.85 6.74 -1.82
C THR A 249 -18.08 5.40 -2.55
N PRO A 250 -18.52 5.39 -3.82
CA PRO A 250 -18.69 4.15 -4.57
C PRO A 250 -17.37 3.42 -4.77
N ALA A 251 -17.41 2.09 -4.68
CA ALA A 251 -16.29 1.19 -4.97
C ALA A 251 -16.74 0.17 -6.01
N ILE A 252 -16.23 0.30 -7.22
CA ILE A 252 -16.59 -0.55 -8.37
C ILE A 252 -15.51 -1.62 -8.49
N LEU A 253 -15.86 -2.85 -8.15
CA LEU A 253 -14.98 -4.01 -8.36
C LEU A 253 -15.35 -4.62 -9.70
N GLN A 254 -14.40 -4.66 -10.61
CA GLN A 254 -14.56 -5.15 -11.98
C GLN A 254 -13.45 -6.13 -12.34
N GLU A 255 -13.65 -6.85 -13.44
CA GLU A 255 -12.59 -7.65 -14.05
C GLU A 255 -11.37 -6.79 -14.43
#